data_AF-A0A183IL53-F1
#
_entry.id   AF-A0A183IL53-F1
#
_cell.length_a   1.000
_cell.length_b   1.000
_cell.length_c   1.000
_cell.angle_alpha   90.00
_cell.angle_beta   90.00
_cell.angle_gamma   90.00
#
_symmetry.space_group_name_H-M   'P 1'
#
loop_
_entity.id
_entity.type
_entity.pdbx_description
1 polymer ?
#
loop_
_entity_poly.entity_id
_entity_poly.type
_entity_poly.pdbx_seq_one_letter_code
_entity_poly.pdbx_strand_id
1 'polypeptide(L)'
;MANKQLPSYVLWYFNDTLLTFIHSSKYKQQIFTRQRGLVAELRVHDAQQNDSGWYKCKADNSPPKSMPVYVNGTCTSTFFCSDRDGNVSSM
;
A
#
# COMPACT_ATOMS: atom_id res chain seq x y z
N MET A 1 -18.46 19.38 10.80
CA MET A 1 -18.13 18.87 12.16
C MET A 1 -17.45 17.52 11.97
N ALA A 2 -16.13 17.43 12.14
CA ALA A 2 -15.43 16.15 12.06
C ALA A 2 -15.63 15.42 13.39
N ASN A 3 -16.27 14.25 13.35
CA ASN A 3 -16.43 13.40 14.52
C ASN A 3 -15.02 13.04 15.04
N LYS A 4 -14.67 13.47 16.25
CA LYS A 4 -13.34 13.33 16.86
C LYS A 4 -13.11 11.91 17.42
N GLN A 5 -13.75 10.92 16.81
CA GLN A 5 -13.68 9.51 17.18
C GLN A 5 -12.72 8.80 16.22
N LEU A 6 -11.84 7.95 16.77
CA LEU A 6 -10.92 7.15 15.96
C LEU A 6 -11.70 6.15 15.10
N PRO A 7 -11.23 5.85 13.88
CA PRO A 7 -11.88 4.88 13.03
C PRO A 7 -11.79 3.48 13.63
N SER A 8 -12.87 2.70 13.50
CA SER A 8 -12.90 1.30 13.96
C SER A 8 -12.16 0.39 13.00
N TYR A 9 -12.16 0.73 11.71
CA TYR A 9 -11.44 0.00 10.66
C TYR A 9 -10.99 0.92 9.53
N VAL A 10 -9.96 0.48 8.81
CA VAL A 10 -9.48 1.09 7.57
C VAL A 10 -9.33 0.01 6.51
N LEU A 11 -9.92 0.24 5.34
CA LEU A 11 -9.83 -0.62 4.16
C LEU A 11 -8.93 0.04 3.11
N TRP A 12 -8.18 -0.77 2.38
CA TRP A 12 -7.37 -0.33 1.24
C TRP A 12 -7.86 -0.95 -0.05
N TYR A 13 -7.83 -0.16 -1.12
CA TYR A 13 -8.18 -0.59 -2.47
C TYR A 13 -7.05 -0.24 -3.43
N PHE A 14 -6.80 -1.12 -4.39
CA PHE A 14 -5.93 -0.90 -5.53
C PHE A 14 -6.77 -1.00 -6.80
N ASN A 15 -6.81 0.07 -7.60
CA ASN A 15 -7.65 0.17 -8.81
C ASN A 15 -9.10 -0.29 -8.54
N ASP A 16 -9.70 0.25 -7.48
CA ASP A 16 -11.06 -0.06 -7.00
C ASP A 16 -11.32 -1.50 -6.50
N THR A 17 -10.29 -2.34 -6.48
CA THR A 17 -10.35 -3.70 -5.92
C THR A 17 -9.91 -3.68 -4.47
N LEU A 18 -10.72 -4.26 -3.58
CA LEU A 18 -10.38 -4.38 -2.15
C LEU A 18 -9.13 -5.24 -1.97
N LEU A 19 -8.10 -4.69 -1.30
CA LEU A 19 -6.91 -5.44 -0.97
C LEU A 19 -7.18 -6.38 0.21
N THR A 20 -6.76 -7.63 0.06
CA THR A 20 -6.75 -8.63 1.13
C THR A 20 -5.32 -8.84 1.59
N PHE A 21 -5.12 -8.81 2.91
CA PHE A 21 -3.79 -9.00 3.53
C PHE A 21 -3.58 -10.44 4.01
N ILE A 22 -4.66 -11.22 4.09
CA ILE A 22 -4.65 -12.60 4.55
C ILE A 22 -3.96 -13.44 3.46
N HIS A 23 -2.75 -13.95 3.76
CA HIS A 23 -1.88 -14.70 2.85
C HIS A 23 -1.23 -13.90 1.70
N SER A 24 -1.12 -12.57 1.81
CA SER A 24 -0.34 -11.79 0.86
C SER A 24 1.10 -11.58 1.34
N SER A 25 2.09 -12.05 0.58
CA SER A 25 3.50 -11.62 0.75
C SER A 25 3.75 -10.21 0.20
N LYS A 26 2.89 -9.76 -0.72
CA LYS A 26 2.98 -8.49 -1.43
C LYS A 26 2.51 -7.31 -0.58
N TYR A 27 1.35 -7.44 0.05
CA TYR A 27 0.69 -6.35 0.75
C TYR A 27 0.71 -6.58 2.26
N LYS A 28 1.18 -5.58 3.01
CA LYS A 28 1.14 -5.59 4.47
C LYS A 28 0.48 -4.32 4.98
N GLN A 29 -0.54 -4.49 5.82
CA GLN A 29 -1.16 -3.39 6.54
C GLN A 29 -0.59 -3.30 7.96
N GLN A 30 -0.31 -2.07 8.40
CA GLN A 30 0.00 -1.78 9.80
C GLN A 30 -0.91 -0.66 10.29
N ILE A 31 -1.50 -0.85 11.46
CA ILE A 31 -2.29 0.18 12.14
C ILE A 31 -1.60 0.50 13.45
N PHE A 32 -1.39 1.78 13.71
CA PHE A 32 -0.84 2.24 14.97
C PHE A 32 -1.51 3.54 15.43
N THR A 33 -1.79 3.59 16.72
CA THR A 33 -2.32 4.80 17.37
C THR A 33 -1.15 5.71 17.74
N ARG A 34 -1.26 7.00 17.42
CA ARG A 34 -0.34 8.07 17.81
C ARG A 34 -1.09 9.07 18.70
N GLN A 35 -0.35 9.95 19.39
CA GLN A 35 -0.92 10.96 20.29
C GLN A 35 -2.00 11.85 19.63
N ARG A 36 -2.00 11.98 18.29
CA ARG A 36 -2.93 12.84 17.53
C ARG A 36 -3.93 12.08 16.65
N GLY A 37 -3.96 10.74 16.68
CA GLY A 37 -4.88 9.98 15.83
C GLY A 37 -4.43 8.56 15.52
N LEU A 38 -5.17 7.89 14.64
CA LEU A 38 -4.83 6.58 14.11
C LEU A 38 -4.10 6.75 12.77
N VAL A 39 -3.02 6.01 12.58
CA VAL A 39 -2.30 5.93 11.32
C VAL A 39 -2.45 4.51 10.79
N ALA A 40 -2.98 4.41 9.57
CA ALA A 40 -3.01 3.17 8.80
C ALA A 40 -1.97 3.28 7.68
N GLU A 41 -1.06 2.33 7.62
CA GLU A 41 0.03 2.26 6.65
C GLU A 41 -0.14 1.02 5.78
N LEU A 42 -0.10 1.21 4.47
CA LEU A 42 -0.04 0.14 3.47
C LEU A 42 1.41 0.05 2.97
N ARG A 43 2.01 -1.12 3.11
CA ARG A 43 3.30 -1.45 2.52
C ARG A 43 3.10 -2.42 1.36
N VAL A 44 3.69 -2.08 0.23
CA VAL A 44 3.80 -2.94 -0.96
C VAL A 44 5.25 -3.43 -1.01
N HIS A 45 5.45 -4.72 -0.84
CA HIS A 45 6.77 -5.36 -0.90
C HIS A 45 7.16 -5.68 -2.34
N ASP A 46 8.46 -5.70 -2.64
CA ASP A 46 9.00 -5.95 -3.99
C ASP A 46 8.26 -5.15 -5.07
N ALA A 47 8.16 -3.82 -4.92
CA ALA A 47 7.31 -3.00 -5.78
C ALA A 47 7.79 -3.05 -7.25
N GLN A 48 6.89 -3.46 -8.14
CA GLN A 48 7.11 -3.59 -9.57
C GLN A 48 6.26 -2.58 -10.33
N GLN A 49 6.57 -2.40 -11.61
CA GLN A 49 5.88 -1.39 -12.43
C GLN A 49 4.36 -1.64 -12.55
N ASN A 50 3.92 -2.91 -12.43
CA ASN A 50 2.51 -3.31 -12.41
C ASN A 50 1.77 -2.96 -11.10
N ASP A 51 2.48 -2.57 -10.05
CA ASP A 51 1.88 -2.02 -8.82
C ASP A 51 1.55 -0.53 -8.98
N SER A 52 1.94 0.10 -10.10
CA SER A 52 1.50 1.46 -10.41
C SER A 52 -0.01 1.49 -10.58
N GLY A 53 -0.68 2.44 -9.92
CA GLY A 53 -2.13 2.55 -9.98
C GLY A 53 -2.71 3.46 -8.93
N TRP A 54 -4.03 3.39 -8.79
CA TRP A 54 -4.78 4.18 -7.82
C TRP A 54 -4.93 3.44 -6.51
N TYR A 55 -4.28 3.96 -5.47
CA TYR A 55 -4.45 3.48 -4.11
C TYR A 55 -5.49 4.32 -3.40
N LYS A 56 -6.44 3.66 -2.75
CA LYS A 56 -7.53 4.31 -2.02
C LYS A 56 -7.63 3.76 -0.61
N CYS A 57 -7.66 4.65 0.37
CA CYS A 57 -7.97 4.29 1.76
C CYS A 57 -9.40 4.73 2.10
N LYS A 58 -10.12 3.89 2.83
CA LYS A 58 -11.47 4.16 3.32
C LYS A 58 -11.54 3.81 4.79
N ALA A 59 -11.72 4.82 5.64
CA ALA A 59 -12.07 4.63 7.04
C ALA A 59 -13.59 4.70 7.24
N ASP A 60 -14.11 4.11 8.30
CA ASP A 60 -15.54 4.15 8.65
C ASP A 60 -16.05 5.54 9.01
N ASN A 61 -15.19 6.38 9.59
CA ASN A 61 -15.53 7.72 10.09
C ASN A 61 -15.21 8.86 9.11
N SER A 62 -14.70 8.58 7.90
CA SER A 62 -14.23 9.61 6.97
C SER A 62 -14.48 9.25 5.49
N PRO A 63 -14.69 10.24 4.61
CA PRO A 63 -14.76 10.00 3.18
C PRO A 63 -13.48 9.32 2.65
N PRO A 64 -13.59 8.40 1.68
CA PRO A 64 -12.42 7.74 1.11
C PRO A 64 -11.50 8.75 0.42
N LYS A 65 -10.19 8.49 0.47
CA LYS A 65 -9.16 9.28 -0.21
C LYS A 65 -8.38 8.40 -1.16
N SER A 66 -8.09 8.94 -2.34
CA SER A 66 -7.40 8.24 -3.43
C SER A 66 -6.18 9.02 -3.87
N MET A 67 -5.12 8.30 -4.20
CA MET A 67 -3.87 8.86 -4.68
C MET A 67 -3.28 7.97 -5.77
N PRO A 68 -2.86 8.52 -6.91
CA PRO A 68 -2.14 7.77 -7.91
C PRO A 68 -0.70 7.55 -7.44
N VAL A 69 -0.21 6.33 -7.60
CA VAL A 69 1.17 5.95 -7.29
C VAL A 69 1.80 5.39 -8.56
N TYR A 70 3.02 5.83 -8.86
CA TYR A 70 3.80 5.37 -9.99
C TYR A 70 5.08 4.73 -9.47
N VAL A 71 5.31 3.48 -9.85
CA VAL A 71 6.53 2.74 -9.53
C VAL A 71 7.46 2.84 -10.74
N ASN A 72 8.58 3.53 -10.55
CA ASN A 72 9.61 3.62 -11.58
C ASN A 72 10.41 2.32 -11.58
N GLY A 73 10.20 1.50 -12.61
CA GLY A 73 11.07 0.36 -12.91
C GLY A 73 12.29 0.85 -13.69
N THR A 74 13.42 1.10 -13.03
CA THR A 74 14.69 1.19 -13.74
C THR A 74 15.24 -0.23 -13.93
N CYS A 75 14.59 -1.02 -14.77
CA CYS A 75 15.16 -2.27 -15.26
C CYS A 75 15.60 -2.06 -16.72
N THR A 76 16.67 -1.28 -16.89
CA THR A 76 17.28 -1.05 -18.20
C THR A 76 18.14 -2.25 -18.58
N SER A 77 17.51 -3.23 -19.20
CA SER A 77 18.05 -3.98 -20.33
C SER A 77 19.43 -4.64 -20.21
N THR A 78 19.81 -5.26 -19.09
CA THR A 78 20.61 -6.51 -19.05
C THR A 78 20.71 -7.00 -17.61
N PHE A 79 19.80 -7.91 -17.26
CA PHE A 79 19.78 -8.76 -16.06
C PHE A 79 19.76 -8.05 -14.70
N PHE A 80 18.79 -8.46 -13.87
CA PHE A 80 18.75 -8.33 -12.41
C PHE A 80 17.91 -7.17 -11.84
N CYS A 81 16.63 -7.42 -11.56
CA CYS A 81 15.91 -6.68 -10.52
C CYS A 81 16.52 -7.09 -9.17
N SER A 82 17.22 -6.19 -8.50
CA SER A 82 17.73 -6.40 -7.14
C SER A 82 16.68 -5.96 -6.12
N ASP A 83 16.24 -6.87 -5.24
CA ASP A 83 15.48 -6.50 -4.04
C ASP A 83 16.38 -5.65 -3.10
N ARG A 84 15.81 -5.09 -2.03
CA ARG A 84 16.48 -4.31 -0.97
C ARG A 84 17.66 -5.07 -0.33
N ASP A 85 17.66 -6.39 -0.43
CA ASP A 85 18.72 -7.29 0.05
C ASP A 85 19.77 -7.64 -1.03
N GLY A 86 19.69 -7.05 -2.22
CA GLY A 86 20.61 -7.33 -3.33
C GLY A 86 20.41 -8.70 -3.97
N ASN A 87 19.40 -9.45 -3.53
CA ASN A 87 19.06 -10.73 -4.13
C ASN A 87 18.43 -10.52 -5.49
N VAL A 88 18.88 -11.36 -6.40
CA VAL A 88 18.41 -11.34 -7.76
C VAL A 88 17.61 -12.61 -8.05
N SER A 89 16.36 -12.43 -8.45
CA SER A 89 15.54 -13.51 -8.98
C SER A 89 15.55 -13.46 -10.50
N SER A 90 16.02 -14.54 -11.13
CA SER A 90 15.73 -14.83 -12.53
C SER A 90 14.32 -15.43 -12.63
N MET A 91 13.55 -15.03 -13.65
CA MET A 91 12.42 -15.86 -14.11
C MET A 91 12.93 -17.20 -14.63
#